data_AF-A0A0B8NPL2-F1
#
_entry.id   AF-A0A0B8NPL2-F1
#
_cell.length_a   1.000
_cell.length_b   1.000
_cell.length_c   1.000
_cell.angle_alpha   90.00
_cell.angle_beta   90.00
_cell.angle_gamma   90.00
#
_symmetry.space_group_name_H-M   'P 1'
#
loop_
_entity.id
_entity.type
_entity.pdbx_description
1 polymer ?
#
loop_
_entity_poly.entity_id
_entity_poly.type
_entity_poly.pdbx_seq_one_letter_code
_entity_poly.pdbx_strand_id
1 'polypeptide(L)' 'MVVPLNNADATFGAQLLGAAVIFGWVFLASLAVWGVLKATMGIRVTEEEEIEGMDIHDCGIGAYPEFMTVK' A
#
# COMPACT_ATOMS: atom_id res chain seq x y z
N MET A 1 -13.65 -21.88 -5.55
CA MET A 1 -14.31 -22.85 -4.65
C MET A 1 -14.89 -22.07 -3.47
N VAL A 2 -16.20 -22.15 -3.24
CA VAL A 2 -16.88 -21.42 -2.14
C VAL A 2 -17.12 -22.43 -1.01
N VAL A 3 -16.42 -22.27 0.12
CA VAL A 3 -16.33 -23.28 1.18
C VAL A 3 -17.69 -23.71 1.76
N PRO A 4 -18.67 -22.81 1.96
CA PRO A 4 -20.00 -23.23 2.40
C PRO A 4 -20.81 -24.09 1.41
N LEU A 5 -20.37 -24.26 0.15
CA LEU A 5 -21.06 -25.09 -0.84
C LEU A 5 -20.63 -26.56 -0.81
N ASN A 6 -19.49 -26.88 -0.19
CA ASN A 6 -18.93 -28.22 -0.16
C ASN A 6 -18.55 -28.71 1.25
N ASN A 7 -18.80 -27.90 2.28
CA ASN A 7 -18.60 -28.25 3.68
C ASN A 7 -19.82 -27.84 4.51
N ALA A 8 -20.53 -28.82 5.08
CA ALA A 8 -21.75 -28.59 5.85
C ALA A 8 -21.51 -27.86 7.19
N ASP A 9 -20.29 -27.91 7.73
CA ASP A 9 -19.91 -27.23 8.97
C ASP A 9 -19.59 -25.73 8.74
N ALA A 10 -19.40 -25.32 7.48
CA ALA A 10 -19.06 -23.95 7.13
C ALA A 10 -20.32 -23.14 6.78
N THR A 11 -20.45 -21.95 7.37
CA THR A 11 -21.57 -21.03 7.10
C THR A 11 -21.11 -19.79 6.35
N PHE A 12 -21.95 -19.26 5.46
CA PHE A 12 -21.68 -17.98 4.79
C PHE A 12 -21.55 -16.82 5.80
N GLY A 13 -22.31 -16.86 6.89
CA GLY A 13 -22.24 -15.85 7.95
C GLY A 13 -20.87 -15.77 8.62
N ALA A 14 -20.27 -16.91 8.96
CA ALA A 14 -18.93 -16.96 9.56
C ALA A 14 -17.85 -16.43 8.59
N GLN A 15 -17.97 -16.73 7.29
CA GLN A 15 -17.05 -16.24 6.26
C GLN A 15 -17.12 -14.72 6.10
N LEU A 16 -18.33 -14.16 6.02
CA LEU A 16 -18.54 -12.72 5.93
C LEU A 16 -18.06 -11.99 7.19
N LEU A 17 -18.30 -12.56 8.37
CA LEU A 17 -17.79 -12.02 9.63
C LEU A 17 -16.26 -12.02 9.64
N GLY A 18 -15.62 -13.13 9.25
CA GLY A 18 -14.17 -13.22 9.16
C GLY A 18 -13.59 -12.17 8.21
N ALA A 19 -14.20 -12.00 7.03
CA ALA A 19 -13.80 -10.98 6.07
C ALA A 19 -13.93 -9.56 6.65
N ALA A 20 -15.05 -9.26 7.32
CA ALA A 20 -15.28 -7.95 7.94
C ALA A 20 -14.27 -7.66 9.07
N VAL A 21 -13.95 -8.67 9.89
CA VAL A 21 -12.96 -8.55 10.96
C VAL A 21 -11.56 -8.29 10.41
N ILE A 22 -11.13 -9.07 9.41
CA ILE A 22 -9.81 -8.89 8.78
C ILE A 22 -9.73 -7.52 8.12
N PHE A 23 -10.75 -7.15 7.34
CA PHE A 23 -10.79 -5.85 6.69
C PHE A 23 -10.74 -4.71 7.71
N GLY A 24 -11.61 -4.75 8.73
CA GLY A 24 -11.66 -3.72 9.77
C GLY A 24 -10.35 -3.59 10.53
N TRP A 25 -9.74 -4.71 10.94
CA TRP A 25 -8.46 -4.71 11.63
C TRP A 25 -7.34 -4.14 10.76
N VAL A 26 -7.14 -4.70 9.56
CA VAL A 26 -6.04 -4.30 8.68
C VAL A 26 -6.20 -2.84 8.24
N PHE A 27 -7.41 -2.42 7.87
CA PHE A 27 -7.67 -1.06 7.45
C PHE A 27 -7.40 -0.05 8.57
N LEU A 28 -7.95 -0.27 9.77
CA LEU A 28 -7.78 0.65 10.89
C LEU A 28 -6.33 0.66 11.41
N ALA A 29 -5.69 -0.50 11.53
CA ALA A 29 -4.29 -0.58 11.95
C ALA A 29 -3.37 0.11 10.94
N SER A 30 -3.58 -0.12 9.63
CA SER A 30 -2.81 0.56 8.59
C SER A 30 -3.05 2.05 8.62
N LEU A 31 -4.30 2.50 8.70
CA LEU A 31 -4.65 3.91 8.78
C LEU A 31 -4.00 4.59 9.99
N ALA A 32 -3.99 3.93 11.15
CA ALA A 32 -3.30 4.42 12.34
C ALA A 32 -1.79 4.53 12.12
N VAL A 33 -1.13 3.48 11.63
CA VAL A 33 0.33 3.48 11.39
C VAL A 33 0.74 4.54 10.37
N TRP A 34 0.11 4.54 9.19
CA TRP A 34 0.41 5.54 8.15
C TRP A 34 0.05 6.96 8.59
N GLY A 35 -1.03 7.12 9.37
CA GLY A 35 -1.43 8.40 9.94
C GLY A 35 -0.41 8.95 10.93
N VAL A 36 0.11 8.11 11.82
CA VAL A 36 1.16 8.48 12.77
C VAL A 36 2.44 8.87 12.03
N LEU A 37 2.91 8.04 11.10
CA LEU A 37 4.12 8.34 10.32
C LEU A 37 3.99 9.64 9.53
N LYS A 38 2.83 9.87 8.91
CA LYS A 38 2.52 11.11 8.19
C LYS A 38 2.56 12.33 9.12
N ALA A 39 2.08 12.20 10.35
CA ALA A 39 2.03 13.30 11.31
C ALA A 39 3.39 13.60 11.95
N THR A 40 4.29 12.62 12.08
CA THR A 40 5.56 12.80 12.80
C THR A 40 6.73 13.14 11.89
N MET A 41 6.89 12.44 10.77
CA MET A 41 8.06 12.59 9.89
C MET A 41 7.70 12.79 8.42
N GLY A 42 6.44 12.56 8.04
CA GLY A 42 6.04 12.49 6.65
C GLY A 42 6.35 11.14 6.02
N ILE A 43 5.56 10.76 5.01
CA ILE A 43 5.67 9.47 4.30
C ILE A 43 5.77 9.62 2.78
N ARG A 44 5.80 10.86 2.30
CA ARG A 44 5.85 11.20 0.88
C ARG A 44 6.82 12.35 0.70
N VAL A 45 7.56 12.30 -0.39
CA VAL A 45 8.48 13.35 -0.82
C VAL A 45 7.72 14.59 -1.29
N THR A 46 8.44 15.68 -1.55
CA THR A 46 7.82 16.90 -2.08
C THR A 46 7.29 16.68 -3.50
N GLU A 47 6.37 17.53 -3.95
CA GLU A 47 5.81 17.43 -5.31
C GLU A 47 6.88 17.60 -6.40
N GLU A 48 7.86 18.46 -6.16
CA GLU A 48 9.01 18.65 -7.05
C GLU A 48 9.85 17.38 -7.15
N GLU A 49 10.22 16.79 -6.00
CA GLU A 49 10.98 15.53 -5.95
C GLU A 49 10.24 14.34 -6.56
N GLU A 50 8.91 14.32 -6.43
CA GLU A 50 8.08 13.29 -7.06
C GLU A 50 8.06 13.40 -8.59
N ILE A 51 8.09 14.62 -9.12
CA ILE A 51 8.10 14.90 -10.56
C ILE A 51 9.48 14.64 -11.17
N GLU A 52 10.54 15.10 -10.51
CA GLU A 52 11.93 14.91 -10.96
C GLU A 52 12.37 13.45 -10.84
N GLY A 53 11.85 12.73 -9.84
CA GLY A 53 12.07 11.31 -9.63
C GLY A 53 13.13 11.03 -8.57
N MET A 54 12.81 10.10 -7.67
CA MET A 54 13.64 9.81 -6.49
C MET A 54 15.06 9.33 -6.81
N ASP A 55 15.28 8.67 -7.95
CA ASP A 55 16.64 8.24 -8.32
C ASP A 55 17.58 9.45 -8.53
N ILE A 56 17.06 10.57 -9.03
CA ILE A 56 17.85 11.81 -9.17
C ILE A 56 18.19 12.38 -7.79
N HIS A 57 17.25 12.38 -6.85
CA HIS A 57 17.46 12.93 -5.51
C HIS A 57 18.29 12.02 -4.59
N ASP A 58 18.09 10.71 -4.66
CA ASP A 58 18.77 9.72 -3.81
C ASP A 58 20.12 9.26 -4.40
N CYS A 59 20.17 9.02 -5.71
CA CYS A 59 21.34 8.45 -6.40
C CYS A 59 22.12 9.48 -7.25
N GLY A 60 21.55 10.66 -7.53
CA GLY A 60 22.19 11.68 -8.37
C GLY A 60 22.21 11.35 -9.86
N ILE A 61 21.53 10.28 -10.27
CA ILE A 61 21.45 9.80 -11.66
C ILE A 61 20.02 9.34 -11.97
N GLY A 62 19.58 9.47 -13.22
CA GLY A 62 18.31 8.87 -13.64
C GLY A 62 18.36 7.35 -13.51
N ALA A 63 17.20 6.70 -13.34
CA ALA A 63 17.07 5.23 -13.24
C ALA A 63 17.78 4.48 -14.37
N TYR A 64 17.74 5.04 -15.57
CA TYR A 64 18.33 4.49 -16.79
C TYR A 64 18.96 5.59 -17.64
N PRO A 65 20.18 6.06 -17.29
CA PRO A 65 20.83 7.16 -17.98
C PRO A 65 21.08 6.87 -19.46
N GLU A 66 21.18 5.60 -19.84
CA GLU A 66 21.34 5.12 -21.21
C GLU A 66 20.12 5.33 -22.12
N PHE A 67 18.91 5.46 -21.55
CA PHE A 67 17.68 5.73 -22.31
C PHE A 67 17.26 7.21 -22.27
N MET A 68 18.00 8.04 -21.54
CA MET A 68 17.76 9.48 -21.51
C MET A 68 18.39 10.13 -22.74
N THR A 69 17.59 10.36 -23.78
CA THR A 69 17.98 11.29 -24.85
C THR A 69 18.10 12.67 -24.25
N VAL A 70 19.33 13.14 -24.10
CA VAL A 70 19.65 14.53 -23.73
C VAL A 70 18.78 15.46 -24.57
N LYS A 71 17.90 16.22 -23.92
CA LYS A 71 17.24 17.37 -24.54
C LYS A 71 18.15 18.58 -24.45
#